data_AF-A0A924J8B4-F1
#
_entry.id   AF-A0A924J8B4-F1
#
_cell.length_a   1.000
_cell.length_b   1.000
_cell.length_c   1.000
_cell.angle_alpha   90.00
_cell.angle_beta   90.00
_cell.angle_gamma   90.00
#
_symmetry.space_group_name_H-M   'P 1'
#
loop_
_entity.id
_entity.type
_entity.pdbx_description
1 polymer ?
#
loop_
_entity_poly.entity_id
_entity_poly.type
_entity_poly.pdbx_seq_one_letter_code
_entity_poly.pdbx_strand_id
1 'polypeptide(L)'
;MNKNFFTVGIGASAGGLQSLKIFFDEIRSDLPVAFVVVTHLSRDYTSLLNNLLMPHTNMDVIRVEKDMDLIQGNIYILIENKTIKVKEGRLIVTTRDAAIVNSAVDIFFESLAKDFGRKAVGIILSGGGSDGLEGSKLINKMGGNVMVQDPESAQADGMPFSIIRFDHPVAILNPKELAQRLNRLCAFE
;
A
#
# COMPACT_ATOMS: atom_id res chain seq x y z
N MET A 1 14.18 6.25 15.56
CA MET A 1 13.60 4.91 15.36
C MET A 1 14.36 4.21 14.25
N ASN A 2 14.46 2.88 14.30
CA ASN A 2 15.21 2.10 13.30
C ASN A 2 14.43 2.05 11.98
N LYS A 3 14.94 2.69 10.92
CA LYS A 3 14.37 2.69 9.56
C LYS A 3 15.11 1.73 8.61
N ASN A 4 15.74 0.69 9.16
CA ASN A 4 16.56 -0.25 8.40
C ASN A 4 15.74 -1.38 7.73
N PHE A 5 14.46 -1.17 7.48
CA PHE A 5 13.56 -2.18 6.91
C PHE A 5 12.72 -1.55 5.78
N PHE A 6 12.22 -2.37 4.86
CA PHE A 6 11.37 -1.87 3.78
C PHE A 6 9.96 -1.56 4.31
N THR A 7 9.42 -0.41 3.90
CA THR A 7 8.02 -0.08 4.17
C THR A 7 7.24 -0.14 2.87
N VAL A 8 6.19 -0.96 2.87
CA VAL A 8 5.36 -1.24 1.71
C VAL A 8 4.02 -0.54 1.85
N GLY A 9 3.77 0.47 1.02
CA GLY A 9 2.44 1.05 0.84
C GLY A 9 1.68 0.29 -0.23
N ILE A 10 0.46 -0.16 0.09
CA ILE A 10 -0.43 -0.82 -0.87
C ILE A 10 -1.65 0.06 -1.13
N GLY A 11 -1.82 0.53 -2.36
CA GLY A 11 -3.00 1.25 -2.81
C GLY A 11 -3.97 0.33 -3.54
N ALA A 12 -5.25 0.34 -3.17
CA ALA A 12 -6.28 -0.41 -3.88
C ALA A 12 -7.66 0.25 -3.77
N SER A 13 -8.58 -0.11 -4.66
CA SER A 13 -9.96 0.40 -4.64
C SER A 13 -10.93 -0.70 -5.10
N ALA A 14 -11.74 -0.46 -6.13
CA ALA A 14 -12.63 -1.47 -6.73
C ALA A 14 -11.87 -2.77 -7.10
N GLY A 15 -12.32 -3.91 -6.58
CA GLY A 15 -11.66 -5.21 -6.76
C GLY A 15 -10.39 -5.43 -5.92
N GLY A 16 -10.00 -4.45 -5.11
CA GLY A 16 -8.78 -4.50 -4.31
C GLY A 16 -8.76 -5.63 -3.28
N LEU A 17 -9.89 -5.97 -2.67
CA LEU A 17 -9.95 -7.03 -1.63
C LEU A 17 -9.47 -8.39 -2.15
N GLN A 18 -9.94 -8.83 -3.31
CA GLN A 18 -9.53 -10.12 -3.87
C GLN A 18 -8.03 -10.12 -4.19
N SER A 19 -7.52 -8.98 -4.70
CA SER A 19 -6.11 -8.81 -5.02
C SER A 19 -5.23 -8.83 -3.77
N LEU A 20 -5.68 -8.18 -2.68
CA LEU A 20 -4.99 -8.19 -1.39
C LEU A 20 -4.93 -9.59 -0.79
N LYS A 21 -6.01 -10.37 -0.86
CA LYS A 21 -6.02 -11.76 -0.35
C LYS A 21 -4.97 -12.63 -1.06
N ILE A 22 -5.01 -12.65 -2.40
CA ILE A 22 -4.04 -13.41 -3.22
C ILE A 22 -2.61 -12.94 -2.94
N PHE A 23 -2.41 -11.62 -2.79
CA PHE A 23 -1.11 -11.06 -2.49
C PHE A 23 -0.60 -11.54 -1.12
N PHE A 24 -1.40 -11.39 -0.06
CA PHE A 24 -0.96 -11.74 1.30
C PHE A 24 -0.81 -13.25 1.52
N ASP A 25 -1.59 -14.09 0.84
CA ASP A 25 -1.41 -15.55 0.85
C ASP A 25 0.01 -16.00 0.45
N GLU A 26 0.71 -15.17 -0.33
CA GLU A 26 2.04 -15.46 -0.87
C GLU A 26 3.15 -14.66 -0.17
N ILE A 27 2.80 -13.74 0.74
CA ILE A 27 3.78 -12.96 1.50
C ILE A 27 4.37 -13.81 2.63
N ARG A 28 5.70 -13.81 2.72
CA ARG A 28 6.39 -14.45 3.83
C ARG A 28 6.32 -13.58 5.09
N SER A 29 5.92 -14.18 6.21
CA SER A 29 5.77 -13.48 7.49
C SER A 29 7.11 -13.20 8.21
N ASP A 30 8.21 -13.78 7.75
CA ASP A 30 9.55 -13.61 8.34
C ASP A 30 10.34 -12.43 7.75
N LEU A 31 9.76 -11.69 6.81
CA LEU A 31 10.40 -10.55 6.18
C LEU A 31 10.51 -9.34 7.14
N PRO A 32 11.63 -8.60 7.10
CA PRO A 32 11.76 -7.33 7.81
C PRO A 32 11.01 -6.23 7.03
N VAL A 33 9.68 -6.26 7.06
CA VAL A 33 8.82 -5.32 6.33
C VAL A 33 7.63 -4.89 7.16
N ALA A 34 7.17 -3.65 6.97
CA ALA A 34 5.85 -3.22 7.44
C ALA A 34 4.97 -2.89 6.25
N PHE A 35 3.69 -3.29 6.30
CA PHE A 35 2.72 -3.00 5.26
C PHE A 35 1.73 -1.94 5.71
N VAL A 36 1.40 -0.99 4.84
CA VAL A 36 0.31 -0.04 5.08
C VAL A 36 -0.66 -0.12 3.90
N VAL A 37 -1.85 -0.65 4.16
CA VAL A 37 -2.91 -0.86 3.17
C VAL A 37 -3.84 0.35 3.19
N VAL A 38 -3.83 1.08 2.08
CA VAL A 38 -4.60 2.30 1.86
C VAL A 38 -5.65 2.02 0.79
N THR A 39 -6.90 1.84 1.23
CA THR A 39 -8.02 1.57 0.33
C THR A 39 -9.05 2.70 0.33
N HIS A 40 -9.74 2.90 -0.79
CA HIS A 40 -10.93 3.76 -0.82
C HIS A 40 -12.07 3.11 -0.03
N LEU A 41 -12.33 3.62 1.17
CA LEU A 41 -13.41 3.16 2.05
C LEU A 41 -14.60 4.12 2.01
N SER A 42 -15.81 3.57 2.04
CA SER A 42 -17.02 4.34 2.32
C SER A 42 -16.94 4.96 3.72
N ARG A 43 -17.54 6.14 3.90
CA ARG A 43 -17.63 6.81 5.21
C ARG A 43 -18.76 6.24 6.08
N ASP A 44 -19.72 5.57 5.45
CA ASP A 44 -20.98 5.18 6.09
C ASP A 44 -20.91 3.82 6.78
N TYR A 45 -19.81 3.08 6.56
CA TYR A 45 -19.64 1.72 7.07
C TYR A 45 -18.26 1.51 7.64
N THR A 46 -18.21 0.91 8.83
CA THR A 46 -16.97 0.38 9.40
C THR A 46 -16.39 -0.68 8.47
N SER A 47 -15.16 -0.47 8.03
CA SER A 47 -14.49 -1.44 7.16
C SER A 47 -14.21 -2.73 7.92
N LEU A 48 -14.49 -3.87 7.29
CA LEU A 48 -14.13 -5.20 7.79
C LEU A 48 -12.83 -5.72 7.17
N LEU A 49 -12.08 -4.87 6.46
CA LEU A 49 -10.90 -5.28 5.69
C LEU A 49 -9.86 -5.99 6.56
N ASN A 50 -9.65 -5.53 7.80
CA ASN A 50 -8.74 -6.19 8.73
C ASN A 50 -9.16 -7.65 9.01
N ASN A 51 -10.44 -7.88 9.34
CA ASN A 51 -10.97 -9.22 9.60
C ASN A 51 -10.93 -10.12 8.35
N LEU A 52 -11.07 -9.53 7.17
CA LEU A 52 -11.05 -10.26 5.90
C LEU A 52 -9.63 -10.60 5.43
N LEU A 53 -8.60 -9.94 5.95
CA LEU A 53 -7.19 -10.21 5.63
C LEU A 53 -6.50 -11.12 6.65
N MET A 54 -6.94 -11.13 7.91
CA MET A 54 -6.38 -12.00 8.96
C MET A 54 -6.22 -13.47 8.54
N PRO A 55 -7.15 -14.11 7.80
CA PRO A 55 -6.97 -15.50 7.38
C PRO A 55 -5.86 -15.75 6.35
N HIS A 56 -5.33 -14.69 5.74
CA HIS A 56 -4.39 -14.74 4.61
C HIS A 56 -2.96 -14.38 5.01
N THR A 57 -2.65 -14.31 6.31
CA THR A 57 -1.33 -13.91 6.81
C THR A 57 -1.13 -14.33 8.26
N ASN A 58 0.13 -14.53 8.66
CA ASN A 58 0.51 -14.71 10.06
C ASN A 58 0.96 -13.41 10.74
N MET A 59 1.00 -12.29 10.01
CA MET A 59 1.31 -10.97 10.56
C MET A 59 0.10 -10.38 11.30
N ASP A 60 0.35 -9.54 12.31
CA ASP A 60 -0.74 -8.81 12.96
C ASP A 60 -1.37 -7.80 11.99
N VAL A 61 -2.70 -7.83 11.88
CA VAL A 61 -3.49 -6.92 11.04
C VAL A 61 -4.16 -5.85 11.91
N ILE A 62 -3.61 -4.65 11.89
CA ILE A 62 -3.87 -3.57 12.83
C ILE A 62 -4.67 -2.46 12.16
N ARG A 63 -5.79 -2.06 12.76
CA ARG A 63 -6.53 -0.85 12.36
C ARG A 63 -5.83 0.39 12.91
N VAL A 64 -5.56 1.37 12.05
CA VAL A 64 -4.83 2.59 12.44
C VAL A 64 -5.81 3.67 12.92
N GLU A 65 -6.17 3.61 14.21
CA GLU A 65 -7.17 4.52 14.80
C GLU A 65 -6.56 5.83 15.33
N LYS A 66 -5.26 5.82 15.64
CA LYS A 66 -4.50 6.96 16.16
C LYS A 66 -3.05 6.88 15.71
N ASP A 67 -2.31 7.96 15.93
CA ASP A 67 -0.88 8.00 15.64
C ASP A 67 -0.15 6.86 16.35
N MET A 68 0.69 6.15 15.60
CA MET A 68 1.39 4.98 16.12
C MET A 68 2.70 4.73 15.39
N ASP A 69 3.60 4.00 16.03
CA ASP A 69 4.88 3.66 15.44
C ASP A 69 4.70 2.58 14.37
N LEU A 70 5.45 2.72 13.29
CA LEU A 70 5.49 1.73 12.23
C LEU A 70 6.51 0.66 12.59
N ILE A 71 6.03 -0.56 12.83
CA ILE A 71 6.82 -1.70 13.29
C ILE A 71 6.76 -2.79 12.22
N GLN A 72 7.91 -3.34 11.83
CA GLN A 72 8.00 -4.47 10.92
C GLN A 72 7.24 -5.71 11.43
N GLY A 73 6.82 -6.60 10.52
CA GLY A 73 6.01 -7.78 10.83
C GLY A 73 4.52 -7.49 10.99
N ASN A 74 4.08 -6.26 10.70
CA ASN A 74 2.68 -5.84 10.85
C ASN A 74 2.08 -5.34 9.53
N ILE A 75 0.76 -5.48 9.43
CA ILE A 75 -0.07 -4.94 8.35
C ILE A 75 -1.01 -3.90 8.96
N TYR A 76 -0.86 -2.64 8.55
CA TYR A 76 -1.63 -1.51 9.03
C TYR A 76 -2.73 -1.16 8.03
N ILE A 77 -3.98 -1.10 8.48
CA ILE A 77 -5.16 -0.86 7.66
C ILE A 77 -5.68 0.56 7.89
N LEU A 78 -5.77 1.35 6.83
CA LEU A 78 -6.49 2.62 6.85
C LEU A 78 -7.95 2.40 7.24
N ILE A 79 -8.46 3.23 8.15
CA ILE A 79 -9.87 3.21 8.55
C ILE A 79 -10.70 4.26 7.76
N GLU A 80 -12.01 4.15 7.90
CA GLU A 80 -13.00 5.03 7.28
C GLU A 80 -12.78 6.50 7.67
N ASN A 81 -13.14 7.43 6.78
CA ASN A 81 -13.11 8.86 7.07
C ASN A 81 -11.75 9.41 7.56
N LYS A 82 -10.66 8.67 7.32
CA LYS A 82 -9.29 9.06 7.65
C LYS A 82 -8.40 9.09 6.41
N THR A 83 -7.27 9.74 6.56
CA THR A 83 -6.09 9.64 5.70
C THR A 83 -4.88 9.38 6.61
N ILE A 84 -3.89 8.67 6.09
CA ILE A 84 -2.65 8.37 6.82
C ILE A 84 -1.48 8.94 6.05
N LYS A 85 -0.50 9.47 6.78
CA LYS A 85 0.84 9.79 6.30
C LYS A 85 1.85 9.04 7.16
N VAL A 86 3.08 8.90 6.67
CA VAL A 86 4.20 8.47 7.50
C VAL A 86 5.18 9.63 7.70
N LYS A 87 5.67 9.79 8.92
CA LYS A 87 6.68 10.79 9.29
C LYS A 87 7.54 10.26 10.41
N GLU A 88 8.86 10.29 10.23
CA GLU A 88 9.83 9.85 11.23
C GLU A 88 9.61 8.40 11.69
N GLY A 89 9.12 7.53 10.80
CA GLY A 89 8.79 6.13 11.11
C GLY A 89 7.48 5.94 11.88
N ARG A 90 6.60 6.96 11.91
CA ARG A 90 5.31 6.91 12.59
C ARG A 90 4.17 7.14 11.60
N LEU A 91 3.09 6.39 11.75
CA LEU A 91 1.83 6.64 11.07
C LEU A 91 1.14 7.83 11.75
N ILE A 92 0.83 8.85 10.96
CA ILE A 92 0.14 10.06 11.38
C ILE A 92 -1.26 10.02 10.76
N VAL A 93 -2.28 9.99 11.61
CA VAL A 93 -3.68 9.83 11.20
C VAL A 93 -4.39 11.17 11.23
N THR A 94 -5.00 11.55 10.12
CA THR A 94 -5.80 12.77 10.02
C THR A 94 -7.21 12.47 9.56
N THR A 95 -8.19 13.24 10.01
CA THR A 95 -9.55 13.16 9.47
C THR A 95 -9.56 13.62 8.01
N ARG A 96 -10.24 12.86 7.16
CA ARG A 96 -10.35 13.18 5.74
C ARG A 96 -11.31 14.35 5.54
N ASP A 97 -10.88 15.34 4.77
CA ASP A 97 -11.76 16.42 4.34
C ASP A 97 -12.80 15.89 3.32
N ALA A 98 -14.07 16.22 3.52
CA ALA A 98 -15.16 15.87 2.60
C ALA A 98 -15.11 16.66 1.29
N ALA A 99 -14.56 17.88 1.32
CA ALA A 99 -14.54 18.77 0.17
C ALA A 99 -13.43 18.42 -0.84
N ILE A 100 -12.47 17.58 -0.45
CA ILE A 100 -11.30 17.24 -1.26
C ILE A 100 -11.49 15.87 -1.89
N VAL A 101 -11.10 15.76 -3.18
CA VAL A 101 -11.04 14.50 -3.91
C VAL A 101 -10.22 13.48 -3.10
N ASN A 102 -10.68 12.22 -3.08
CA ASN A 102 -9.97 11.18 -2.35
C ASN A 102 -8.67 10.81 -3.06
N SER A 103 -7.57 11.38 -2.59
CA SER A 103 -6.21 11.04 -3.05
C SER A 103 -5.41 10.37 -1.91
N ALA A 104 -6.06 9.48 -1.16
CA ALA A 104 -5.47 8.90 0.05
C ALA A 104 -4.21 8.08 -0.26
N VAL A 105 -4.17 7.40 -1.42
CA VAL A 105 -3.01 6.62 -1.84
C VAL A 105 -1.86 7.53 -2.21
N ASP A 106 -2.09 8.57 -3.01
CA ASP A 106 -1.08 9.58 -3.34
C ASP A 106 -0.52 10.25 -2.07
N ILE A 107 -1.40 10.70 -1.17
CA ILE A 107 -1.00 11.33 0.09
C ILE A 107 -0.08 10.42 0.91
N PHE A 108 -0.43 9.13 1.02
CA PHE A 108 0.38 8.19 1.76
C PHE A 108 1.71 7.91 1.04
N PHE A 109 1.67 7.60 -0.25
CA PHE A 109 2.86 7.27 -1.05
C PHE A 109 3.86 8.42 -1.11
N GLU A 110 3.40 9.67 -1.19
CA GLU A 110 4.28 10.84 -1.13
C GLU A 110 5.01 10.93 0.21
N SER A 111 4.31 10.71 1.32
CA SER A 111 4.92 10.74 2.65
C SER A 111 5.88 9.57 2.85
N LEU A 112 5.54 8.40 2.30
CA LEU A 112 6.37 7.20 2.31
C LEU A 112 7.67 7.42 1.55
N ALA A 113 7.59 7.98 0.34
CA ALA A 113 8.76 8.33 -0.46
C ALA A 113 9.71 9.28 0.28
N LYS A 114 9.15 10.32 0.92
CA LYS A 114 9.93 11.32 1.66
C LYS A 114 10.60 10.74 2.91
N ASP A 115 9.93 9.81 3.61
CA ASP A 115 10.40 9.32 4.91
C ASP A 115 11.30 8.08 4.84
N PHE A 116 11.10 7.23 3.81
CA PHE A 116 11.82 5.95 3.62
C PHE A 116 12.73 5.92 2.38
N GLY A 117 12.58 6.84 1.43
CA GLY A 117 13.45 6.93 0.25
C GLY A 117 13.57 5.59 -0.49
N ARG A 118 14.79 5.07 -0.60
CA ARG A 118 15.08 3.78 -1.28
C ARG A 118 14.42 2.55 -0.64
N LYS A 119 14.00 2.65 0.62
CA LYS A 119 13.26 1.59 1.34
C LYS A 119 11.74 1.69 1.17
N ALA A 120 11.26 2.70 0.46
CA ALA A 120 9.85 2.82 0.10
C ALA A 120 9.50 1.85 -1.03
N VAL A 121 8.46 1.06 -0.84
CA VAL A 121 7.85 0.25 -1.89
C VAL A 121 6.38 0.67 -2.04
N GLY A 122 5.99 1.07 -3.24
CA GLY A 122 4.59 1.30 -3.61
C GLY A 122 4.06 0.10 -4.39
N ILE A 123 2.95 -0.47 -3.95
CA ILE A 123 2.23 -1.52 -4.69
C ILE A 123 0.84 -1.00 -5.03
N ILE A 124 0.49 -1.01 -6.31
CA ILE A 124 -0.82 -0.56 -6.76
C ILE A 124 -1.58 -1.74 -7.33
N LEU A 125 -2.71 -2.04 -6.70
CA LEU A 125 -3.61 -3.12 -7.05
C LEU A 125 -4.86 -2.58 -7.74
N SER A 126 -5.78 -3.50 -8.07
CA SER A 126 -7.07 -3.24 -8.68
C SER A 126 -7.77 -2.03 -8.05
N GLY A 127 -8.23 -1.12 -8.90
CA GLY A 127 -8.91 0.10 -8.53
C GLY A 127 -9.24 0.98 -9.73
N GLY A 128 -10.30 1.79 -9.61
CA GLY A 128 -10.66 2.79 -10.63
C GLY A 128 -9.97 4.14 -10.40
N GLY A 129 -9.91 4.97 -11.43
CA GLY A 129 -9.30 6.30 -11.35
C GLY A 129 -7.77 6.27 -11.45
N SER A 130 -7.10 7.23 -10.83
CA SER A 130 -5.63 7.40 -10.93
C SER A 130 -4.95 7.73 -9.60
N ASP A 131 -5.65 7.51 -8.46
CA ASP A 131 -5.05 7.73 -7.13
C ASP A 131 -3.85 6.80 -6.94
N GLY A 132 -2.75 7.35 -6.45
CA GLY A 132 -1.47 6.66 -6.29
C GLY A 132 -0.47 6.92 -7.43
N LEU A 133 -0.86 7.59 -8.51
CA LEU A 133 0.04 7.93 -9.62
C LEU A 133 1.13 8.92 -9.21
N GLU A 134 0.77 10.04 -8.61
CA GLU A 134 1.73 11.11 -8.27
C GLU A 134 2.64 10.67 -7.11
N GLY A 135 2.09 9.93 -6.15
CA GLY A 135 2.86 9.30 -5.08
C GLY A 135 3.84 8.25 -5.62
N SER A 136 3.42 7.44 -6.61
CA SER A 136 4.30 6.45 -7.26
C SER A 136 5.48 7.10 -7.98
N LYS A 137 5.22 8.17 -8.75
CA LYS A 137 6.29 8.97 -9.38
C LYS A 137 7.30 9.45 -8.35
N LEU A 138 6.83 9.89 -7.17
CA LEU A 138 7.72 10.35 -6.12
C LEU A 138 8.52 9.21 -5.48
N ILE A 139 7.92 8.03 -5.24
CA ILE A 139 8.65 6.83 -4.77
C ILE A 139 9.78 6.50 -5.74
N ASN A 140 9.49 6.40 -7.04
CA ASN A 140 10.49 6.12 -8.07
C ASN A 140 11.59 7.21 -8.11
N LYS A 141 11.19 8.50 -8.06
CA LYS A 141 12.14 9.64 -8.03
C LYS A 141 13.07 9.60 -6.81
N MET A 142 12.63 9.07 -5.68
CA MET A 142 13.43 8.92 -4.46
C MET A 142 14.25 7.61 -4.42
N GLY A 143 14.23 6.83 -5.50
CA GLY A 143 14.95 5.56 -5.63
C GLY A 143 14.29 4.39 -4.92
N GLY A 144 13.03 4.53 -4.51
CA GLY A 144 12.19 3.42 -4.06
C GLY A 144 11.71 2.57 -5.24
N ASN A 145 10.84 1.59 -4.95
CA ASN A 145 10.32 0.67 -5.97
C ASN A 145 8.80 0.79 -6.09
N VAL A 146 8.28 0.93 -7.30
CA VAL A 146 6.84 0.83 -7.56
C VAL A 146 6.54 -0.43 -8.36
N MET A 147 5.62 -1.25 -7.89
CA MET A 147 5.13 -2.43 -8.59
C MET A 147 3.62 -2.31 -8.78
N VAL A 148 3.10 -2.78 -9.91
CA VAL A 148 1.68 -2.62 -10.25
C VAL A 148 1.06 -3.94 -10.65
N GLN A 149 -0.20 -4.12 -10.29
CA GLN A 149 -0.99 -5.25 -10.73
C GLN A 149 -1.16 -5.19 -12.25
N ASP A 150 -0.95 -6.32 -12.92
CA ASP A 150 -1.26 -6.46 -14.34
C ASP A 150 -2.75 -6.13 -14.57
N PRO A 151 -3.08 -5.14 -15.43
CA PRO A 151 -4.45 -4.81 -15.80
C PRO A 151 -5.32 -6.01 -16.20
N GLU A 152 -4.76 -7.03 -16.85
CA GLU A 152 -5.51 -8.23 -17.26
C GLU A 152 -5.97 -9.07 -16.06
N SER A 153 -5.28 -8.94 -14.93
CA SER A 153 -5.63 -9.63 -13.68
C SER A 153 -6.49 -8.77 -12.72
N ALA A 154 -6.74 -7.50 -13.06
CA ALA A 154 -7.45 -6.55 -12.23
C ALA A 154 -8.96 -6.54 -12.53
N GLN A 155 -9.81 -6.42 -11.51
CA GLN A 155 -11.25 -6.25 -11.74
C GLN A 155 -11.59 -4.82 -12.15
N ALA A 156 -10.79 -3.85 -11.69
CA ALA A 156 -10.78 -2.48 -12.17
C ALA A 156 -9.33 -2.07 -12.41
N ASP A 157 -9.03 -1.63 -13.62
CA ASP A 157 -7.67 -1.46 -14.13
C ASP A 157 -7.20 0.00 -14.12
N GLY A 158 -8.07 0.97 -13.84
CA GLY A 158 -7.75 2.40 -13.93
C GLY A 158 -6.49 2.80 -13.15
N MET A 159 -6.41 2.44 -11.88
CA MET A 159 -5.26 2.76 -11.01
C MET A 159 -3.97 2.15 -11.57
N PRO A 160 -3.87 0.81 -11.79
CA PRO A 160 -2.69 0.22 -12.44
C PRO A 160 -2.36 0.83 -13.80
N PHE A 161 -3.34 0.97 -14.68
CA PHE A 161 -3.16 1.49 -16.04
C PHE A 161 -2.61 2.92 -16.04
N SER A 162 -3.08 3.76 -15.11
CA SER A 162 -2.60 5.14 -14.98
C SER A 162 -1.08 5.20 -14.72
N ILE A 163 -0.57 4.30 -13.89
CA ILE A 163 0.86 4.25 -13.54
C ILE A 163 1.67 3.67 -14.69
N ILE A 164 1.21 2.59 -15.31
CA ILE A 164 1.87 2.00 -16.48
C ILE A 164 1.99 3.04 -17.61
N ARG A 165 0.98 3.87 -17.80
CA ARG A 165 0.94 4.86 -18.88
C ARG A 165 1.80 6.09 -18.61
N PHE A 166 1.93 6.52 -17.36
CA PHE A 166 2.49 7.83 -17.01
C PHE A 166 3.69 7.78 -16.05
N ASP A 167 4.16 6.58 -15.70
CA ASP A 167 5.34 6.35 -14.87
C ASP A 167 6.06 5.04 -15.28
N HIS A 168 7.05 4.58 -14.50
CA HIS A 168 7.94 3.48 -14.84
C HIS A 168 7.98 2.45 -13.70
N PRO A 169 6.91 1.66 -13.50
CA PRO A 169 6.91 0.62 -12.48
C PRO A 169 7.99 -0.43 -12.77
N VAL A 170 8.67 -0.92 -11.74
CA VAL A 170 9.74 -1.92 -11.87
C VAL A 170 9.20 -3.34 -12.12
N ALA A 171 7.89 -3.53 -11.99
CA ALA A 171 7.19 -4.78 -12.28
C ALA A 171 5.71 -4.51 -12.58
N ILE A 172 5.19 -5.22 -13.59
CA ILE A 172 3.76 -5.34 -13.93
C ILE A 172 3.46 -6.84 -13.87
N LEU A 173 2.73 -7.28 -12.84
CA LEU A 173 2.59 -8.70 -12.50
C LEU A 173 1.22 -8.97 -11.87
N ASN A 174 0.75 -10.21 -11.86
CA ASN A 174 -0.45 -10.55 -11.09
C ASN A 174 -0.19 -10.47 -9.56
N PRO A 175 -1.22 -10.42 -8.68
CA PRO A 175 -1.02 -10.24 -7.25
C PRO A 175 -0.11 -11.27 -6.57
N LYS A 176 -0.16 -12.53 -7.01
CA LYS A 176 0.69 -13.60 -6.49
C LYS A 176 2.16 -13.36 -6.86
N GLU A 177 2.42 -13.02 -8.12
CA GLU A 177 3.76 -12.74 -8.61
C GLU A 177 4.34 -11.44 -8.03
N LEU A 178 3.51 -10.44 -7.76
CA LEU A 178 3.90 -9.23 -7.03
C LEU A 178 4.42 -9.58 -5.62
N ALA A 179 3.69 -10.41 -4.88
CA ALA A 179 4.11 -10.87 -3.56
C ALA A 179 5.44 -11.63 -3.63
N GLN A 180 5.60 -12.54 -4.60
CA GLN A 180 6.84 -13.28 -4.82
C GLN A 180 8.01 -12.38 -5.25
N ARG A 181 7.75 -11.33 -6.01
CA ARG A 181 8.75 -10.32 -6.35
C ARG A 181 9.17 -9.51 -5.12
N LEU A 182 8.21 -9.12 -4.28
CA LEU A 182 8.47 -8.42 -3.02
C LEU A 182 9.28 -9.30 -2.05
N ASN A 183 8.91 -10.57 -1.90
CA ASN A 183 9.66 -11.52 -1.08
C ASN A 183 11.14 -11.56 -1.48
N ARG A 184 11.44 -11.59 -2.79
CA ARG A 184 12.82 -11.57 -3.30
C ARG A 184 13.52 -10.24 -3.09
N LEU A 185 12.81 -9.11 -3.20
CA LEU A 185 13.36 -7.78 -2.99
C LEU A 185 13.83 -7.60 -1.53
N CYS A 186 13.04 -8.09 -0.58
CA CYS A 186 13.26 -7.87 0.86
C CYS A 186 14.04 -8.99 1.56
N ALA A 187 14.41 -10.07 0.86
CA ALA A 187 15.12 -11.21 1.45
C ALA A 187 16.63 -11.00 1.68
N PHE A 188 17.23 -9.94 1.14
CA PHE A 188 18.69 -9.74 1.10
C PHE A 188 19.19 -8.60 1.99
N GLU A 189 18.39 -8.16 2.97
CA GLU A 189 18.77 -7.10 3.90
C GLU A 189 18.66 -7.50 5.37
#